data_AF-A0A6J6RQV6-F1
#
_entry.id   AF-A0A6J6RQV6-F1
#
_cell.length_a   1.000
_cell.length_b   1.000
_cell.length_c   1.000
_cell.angle_alpha   90.00
_cell.angle_beta   90.00
_cell.angle_gamma   90.00
#
_symmetry.space_group_name_H-M   'P 1'
#
loop_
_entity.id
_entity.type
_entity.pdbx_description
1 polymer ?
#
loop_
_entity_poly.entity_id
_entity_poly.type
_entity_poly.pdbx_seq_one_letter_code
_entity_poly.pdbx_strand_id
1 'polypeptide(L)'
;MEAPKRFSTYFFMGPAPTEALTADGGEIHELAWMRPADAMRRRNEGEIELIPPTFITLALLASFATTTDALAHYRDNSPEYFVTKFTRADGYNIALYDGDAGYASSDASVPGSRNRLLMGEGDWVYERDV
;
A
#
# COMPACT_ATOMS: atom_id res chain seq x y z
N MET A 1 0.95 18.65 -2.29
CA MET A 1 1.71 18.52 -3.56
C MET A 1 1.03 17.42 -4.35
N GLU A 2 0.52 17.68 -5.56
CA GLU A 2 -0.10 16.64 -6.39
C GLU A 2 0.91 16.07 -7.39
N ALA A 3 0.84 14.76 -7.66
CA ALA A 3 1.64 14.16 -8.72
C ALA A 3 1.19 14.76 -10.07
N PRO A 4 2.13 15.09 -10.99
CA PRO A 4 1.79 15.75 -12.25
C PRO A 4 0.90 14.92 -13.18
N LYS A 5 0.76 13.61 -12.91
CA LYS A 5 -0.11 12.69 -13.64
C LYS A 5 -0.90 11.84 -12.66
N ARG A 6 -2.22 11.80 -12.84
CA ARG A 6 -3.14 10.94 -12.09
C ARG A 6 -3.49 9.73 -12.93
N PHE A 7 -3.49 8.56 -12.32
CA PHE A 7 -3.85 7.30 -12.96
C PHE A 7 -5.10 6.75 -12.28
N SER A 8 -6.02 6.22 -13.08
CA SER A 8 -7.04 5.30 -12.57
C SER A 8 -6.45 3.91 -12.67
N THR A 9 -5.92 3.42 -11.56
CA THR A 9 -5.22 2.12 -11.50
C THR A 9 -6.13 1.09 -10.89
N TYR A 10 -6.31 -0.03 -11.59
CA TYR A 10 -7.03 -1.20 -11.11
C TYR A 10 -6.02 -2.25 -10.67
N PHE A 11 -6.20 -2.79 -9.47
CA PHE A 11 -5.38 -3.88 -8.93
C PHE A 11 -6.12 -5.19 -9.09
N PHE A 12 -5.41 -6.22 -9.53
CA PHE A 12 -5.93 -7.57 -9.74
C PHE A 12 -5.13 -8.55 -8.90
N MET A 13 -5.77 -9.63 -8.47
CA MET A 13 -5.13 -10.71 -7.73
C MET A 13 -5.56 -12.07 -8.27
N GLY A 14 -4.65 -13.04 -8.18
CA GLY A 14 -4.87 -14.41 -8.62
C GLY A 14 -3.88 -15.37 -7.97
N PRO A 15 -4.09 -16.68 -8.13
CA PRO A 15 -3.12 -17.67 -7.66
C PRO A 15 -1.78 -17.48 -8.38
N ALA A 16 -0.69 -17.69 -7.64
CA ALA A 16 0.64 -17.72 -8.21
C ALA A 16 0.79 -18.89 -9.20
N PRO A 17 1.57 -18.75 -10.27
CA PRO A 17 1.90 -19.85 -11.15
C PRO A 17 2.75 -20.90 -10.43
N THR A 18 2.69 -22.15 -10.88
CA THR A 18 3.48 -23.26 -10.32
C THR A 18 4.85 -23.41 -10.97
N GLU A 19 5.10 -22.70 -12.07
CA GLU A 19 6.35 -22.75 -12.81
C GLU A 19 7.42 -21.80 -12.21
N ALA A 20 8.68 -22.09 -12.52
CA ALA A 20 9.77 -21.20 -12.15
C ALA A 20 9.69 -19.93 -12.99
N LEU A 21 9.67 -18.77 -12.32
CA LEU A 21 9.68 -17.47 -12.99
C LEU A 21 11.12 -17.01 -13.24
N THR A 22 11.37 -16.45 -14.42
CA THR A 22 12.64 -15.85 -14.79
C THR A 22 12.39 -14.40 -15.19
N ALA A 23 13.23 -13.50 -14.71
CA ALA A 23 13.17 -12.09 -15.06
C ALA A 23 13.55 -11.92 -16.54
N ASP A 24 12.90 -10.98 -17.24
CA ASP A 24 13.17 -10.76 -18.68
C ASP A 24 14.53 -10.08 -18.94
N GLY A 25 15.11 -9.46 -17.90
CA GLY A 25 16.38 -8.73 -17.96
C GLY A 25 16.28 -7.38 -18.66
N GLY A 26 15.09 -6.96 -19.09
CA GLY A 26 14.81 -5.68 -19.73
C GLY A 26 14.11 -4.71 -18.79
N GLU A 27 12.83 -4.95 -18.52
CA GLU A 27 12.06 -4.13 -17.57
C GLU A 27 12.16 -4.69 -16.15
N ILE A 28 12.28 -6.02 -16.02
CA ILE A 28 12.34 -6.70 -14.74
C ILE A 28 13.69 -7.42 -14.66
N HIS A 29 14.48 -7.07 -13.64
CA HIS A 29 15.79 -7.68 -13.42
C HIS A 29 15.79 -8.73 -12.31
N GLU A 30 14.91 -8.58 -11.32
CA GLU A 30 14.86 -9.43 -10.13
C GLU A 30 13.42 -9.79 -9.79
N LEU A 31 13.23 -11.01 -9.27
CA LEU A 31 11.94 -11.56 -8.87
C LEU A 31 12.10 -12.24 -7.52
N ALA A 32 11.12 -12.05 -6.63
CA ALA A 32 11.07 -12.74 -5.36
C ALA A 32 9.62 -12.99 -4.94
N TRP A 33 9.38 -14.19 -4.41
CA TRP A 33 8.17 -14.49 -3.65
C TRP A 33 8.40 -14.14 -2.18
N MET A 34 7.50 -13.36 -1.59
CA MET A 34 7.61 -12.92 -0.21
C MET A 34 6.22 -12.78 0.43
N ARG A 35 6.15 -12.93 1.76
CA ARG A 35 4.92 -12.58 2.48
C ARG A 35 4.74 -11.05 2.45
N PRO A 36 3.50 -10.53 2.46
CA PRO A 36 3.28 -9.09 2.47
C PRO A 36 3.97 -8.37 3.63
N ALA A 37 3.92 -8.95 4.83
CA ALA A 37 4.60 -8.40 6.01
C ALA A 37 6.14 -8.34 5.84
N ASP A 38 6.74 -9.36 5.23
CA ASP A 38 8.18 -9.37 4.95
C ASP A 38 8.57 -8.27 3.96
N ALA A 39 7.77 -8.05 2.92
CA ALA A 39 7.99 -6.98 1.94
C ALA A 39 7.98 -5.59 2.61
N MET A 40 6.98 -5.32 3.46
CA MET A 40 6.89 -4.05 4.19
C MET A 40 8.07 -3.86 5.14
N ARG A 41 8.49 -4.91 5.86
CA ARG A 41 9.67 -4.89 6.73
C ARG A 41 10.94 -4.56 5.94
N ARG A 42 11.20 -5.28 4.84
CA ARG A 42 12.36 -5.05 3.96
C ARG A 42 12.40 -3.65 3.39
N ARG A 43 11.23 -3.07 3.06
CA ARG A 43 11.14 -1.66 2.69
C ARG A 43 11.62 -0.77 3.82
N ASN A 44 11.15 -1.00 5.04
CA ASN A 44 11.50 -0.16 6.20
C ASN A 44 12.99 -0.28 6.54
N GLU A 45 13.59 -1.45 6.31
CA GLU A 45 15.04 -1.68 6.41
C GLU A 45 15.86 -1.11 5.24
N GLY A 46 15.19 -0.60 4.19
CA GLY A 46 15.86 -0.05 3.00
C GLY A 46 16.40 -1.10 2.03
N GLU A 47 16.01 -2.37 2.18
CA GLU A 47 16.43 -3.46 1.29
C GLU A 47 15.69 -3.45 -0.06
N ILE A 48 14.44 -2.97 -0.07
CA ILE A 48 13.63 -2.83 -1.30
C ILE A 48 12.90 -1.48 -1.32
N GLU A 49 12.59 -1.00 -2.52
CA GLU A 49 11.73 0.17 -2.70
C GLU A 49 10.28 -0.26 -2.91
N LEU A 50 9.35 0.47 -2.28
CA LEU A 50 7.92 0.34 -2.53
C LEU A 50 7.31 1.73 -2.73
N ILE A 51 6.29 1.79 -3.58
CA ILE A 51 5.44 2.97 -3.72
C ILE A 51 4.18 2.84 -2.84
N PRO A 52 3.54 3.96 -2.48
CA PRO A 52 2.40 3.95 -1.54
C PRO A 52 1.26 2.99 -1.90
N PRO A 53 0.79 2.91 -3.17
CA PRO A 53 -0.26 1.97 -3.52
C PRO A 53 0.13 0.51 -3.29
N THR A 54 1.39 0.15 -3.53
CA THR A 54 1.90 -1.21 -3.28
C THR A 54 1.96 -1.51 -1.79
N PHE A 55 2.50 -0.58 -0.98
CA PHE A 55 2.60 -0.78 0.47
C PHE A 55 1.22 -1.01 1.11
N ILE A 56 0.22 -0.20 0.74
CA ILE A 56 -1.15 -0.35 1.27
C ILE A 56 -1.78 -1.65 0.82
N THR A 57 -1.62 -2.02 -0.46
CA THR A 57 -2.10 -3.31 -0.96
C THR A 57 -1.51 -4.47 -0.14
N LEU A 58 -0.21 -4.42 0.16
CA LEU A 58 0.46 -5.41 1.01
C LEU A 58 -0.08 -5.39 2.45
N ALA A 59 -0.33 -4.22 3.03
CA ALA A 59 -0.91 -4.10 4.37
C ALA A 59 -2.33 -4.68 4.46
N LEU A 60 -3.17 -4.42 3.45
CA LEU A 60 -4.52 -4.99 3.36
C LEU A 60 -4.45 -6.52 3.21
N LEU A 61 -3.57 -7.03 2.35
CA LEU A 61 -3.38 -8.47 2.16
C LEU A 61 -2.78 -9.17 3.39
N ALA A 62 -1.95 -8.48 4.17
CA ALA A 62 -1.36 -9.01 5.40
C ALA A 62 -2.40 -9.34 6.48
N SER A 63 -3.63 -8.81 6.38
CA SER A 63 -4.72 -9.13 7.30
C SER A 63 -5.31 -10.54 7.10
N PHE A 64 -5.04 -11.18 5.95
CA PHE A 64 -5.53 -12.52 5.65
C PHE A 64 -4.49 -13.58 5.99
N ALA A 65 -4.94 -14.70 6.56
CA ALA A 65 -4.06 -15.83 6.88
C ALA A 65 -3.64 -16.62 5.63
N THR A 66 -4.51 -16.67 4.61
CA THR A 66 -4.28 -17.46 3.39
C THR A 66 -4.67 -16.70 2.13
N THR A 67 -4.05 -17.06 1.01
CA THR A 67 -4.43 -16.56 -0.32
C THR A 67 -5.89 -16.86 -0.66
N THR A 68 -6.41 -18.02 -0.22
CA THR A 68 -7.82 -18.41 -0.43
C THR A 68 -8.78 -17.43 0.23
N ASP A 69 -8.50 -17.04 1.49
CA ASP A 69 -9.36 -16.12 2.23
C ASP A 69 -9.36 -14.72 1.59
N ALA A 70 -8.18 -14.24 1.19
CA ALA A 70 -8.06 -12.97 0.48
C ALA A 70 -8.82 -12.98 -0.86
N LEU A 71 -8.68 -14.05 -1.65
CA LEU A 71 -9.39 -14.20 -2.93
C LEU A 71 -10.91 -14.28 -2.75
N ALA A 72 -11.39 -14.97 -1.71
CA ALA A 72 -12.81 -15.03 -1.39
C ALA A 72 -13.34 -13.66 -0.99
N HIS A 73 -12.63 -12.95 -0.09
CA HIS A 73 -13.01 -11.61 0.34
C HIS A 73 -13.16 -10.64 -0.83
N TYR A 74 -12.17 -10.53 -1.71
CA TYR A 74 -12.20 -9.59 -2.84
C TYR A 74 -13.04 -10.05 -4.02
N ARG A 75 -13.54 -11.29 -4.02
CA ARG A 75 -14.58 -11.74 -4.94
C ARG A 75 -15.96 -11.27 -4.49
N ASP A 76 -16.22 -11.38 -3.19
CA ASP A 76 -17.53 -11.14 -2.62
C ASP A 76 -17.75 -9.68 -2.18
N ASN A 77 -16.68 -8.88 -2.11
CA ASN A 77 -16.71 -7.48 -1.71
C ASN A 77 -16.05 -6.59 -2.75
N SER A 78 -16.54 -5.35 -2.89
CA SER A 78 -15.88 -4.35 -3.72
C SER A 78 -14.64 -3.81 -3.00
N PRO A 79 -13.48 -3.72 -3.67
CA PRO A 79 -12.31 -3.10 -3.08
C PRO A 79 -12.54 -1.60 -2.85
N GLU A 80 -11.87 -1.04 -1.84
CA GLU A 80 -11.88 0.39 -1.57
C GLU A 80 -11.27 1.18 -2.73
N TYR A 81 -11.86 2.34 -3.02
CA TYR A 81 -11.34 3.27 -4.01
C TYR A 81 -10.49 4.36 -3.34
N PHE A 82 -9.19 4.37 -3.63
CA PHE A 82 -8.25 5.31 -3.03
C PHE A 82 -8.07 6.57 -3.87
N VAL A 83 -8.37 7.73 -3.29
CA VAL A 83 -8.02 9.06 -3.84
C VAL A 83 -7.04 9.73 -2.89
N THR A 84 -5.75 9.67 -3.22
CA THR A 84 -4.70 10.17 -2.34
C THR A 84 -4.67 11.69 -2.23
N LYS A 85 -4.59 12.21 -1.00
CA LYS A 85 -4.19 13.59 -0.72
C LYS A 85 -2.88 13.61 0.05
N PHE A 86 -1.86 14.27 -0.49
CA PHE A 86 -0.55 14.37 0.16
C PHE A 86 -0.43 15.60 1.03
N THR A 87 0.01 15.41 2.27
CA THR A 87 0.38 16.45 3.22
C THR A 87 1.73 16.11 3.88
N ARG A 88 2.23 17.02 4.72
CA ARG A 88 3.47 16.82 5.48
C ARG A 88 3.26 17.29 6.91
N ALA A 89 3.61 16.45 7.88
CA ALA A 89 3.58 16.78 9.30
C ALA A 89 4.67 16.00 10.03
N ASP A 90 5.25 16.58 11.08
CA ASP A 90 6.18 15.92 12.00
C ASP A 90 7.35 15.17 11.33
N GLY A 91 7.84 15.70 10.20
CA GLY A 91 8.93 15.08 9.45
C GLY A 91 8.51 14.01 8.44
N TYR A 92 7.26 13.57 8.45
CA TYR A 92 6.71 12.57 7.53
C TYR A 92 6.09 13.20 6.28
N ASN A 93 6.29 12.57 5.12
CA ASN A 93 5.34 12.72 4.02
C ASN A 93 4.13 11.83 4.32
N ILE A 94 2.92 12.35 4.21
CA ILE A 94 1.71 11.62 4.61
C ILE A 94 0.76 11.56 3.43
N ALA A 95 0.31 10.35 3.11
CA ALA A 95 -0.75 10.11 2.15
C ALA A 95 -2.05 9.85 2.92
N LEU A 96 -3.02 10.76 2.79
CA LEU A 96 -4.34 10.66 3.40
C LEU A 96 -5.33 10.02 2.42
N TYR A 97 -6.22 9.19 2.94
CA TYR A 97 -7.28 8.51 2.20
C TYR A 97 -8.65 8.81 2.82
N ASP A 98 -9.71 8.48 2.08
CA ASP A 98 -11.08 8.70 2.53
C ASP A 98 -11.33 7.99 3.87
N GLY A 99 -12.04 8.63 4.79
CA GLY A 99 -12.21 8.16 6.16
C GLY A 99 -11.17 8.66 7.17
N ASP A 100 -10.05 9.25 6.74
CA ASP A 100 -9.15 9.98 7.65
C ASP A 100 -9.76 11.33 8.08
N ALA A 101 -9.69 11.67 9.36
CA ALA A 101 -10.21 12.93 9.88
C ALA A 101 -9.56 14.17 9.24
N GLY A 102 -8.30 14.05 8.80
CA GLY A 102 -7.58 15.09 8.09
C GLY A 102 -7.88 15.17 6.59
N TYR A 103 -8.62 14.21 6.03
CA TYR A 103 -8.77 14.05 4.57
C TYR A 103 -9.41 15.26 3.90
N ALA A 104 -10.47 15.83 4.49
CA ALA A 104 -11.20 16.95 3.88
C ALA A 104 -10.31 18.19 3.75
N SER A 105 -9.56 18.53 4.80
CA SER A 105 -8.71 19.71 4.91
C SER A 105 -7.27 19.50 4.43
N SER A 106 -6.86 18.27 4.11
CA SER A 106 -5.46 17.89 3.87
C SER A 106 -4.53 18.19 5.06
N ASP A 107 -5.07 18.11 6.28
CA ASP A 107 -4.36 18.43 7.52
C ASP A 107 -4.27 17.20 8.42
N ALA A 108 -3.07 16.60 8.49
CA ALA A 108 -2.84 15.39 9.27
C ALA A 108 -2.94 15.60 10.80
N SER A 109 -2.91 16.86 11.27
CA SER A 109 -2.98 17.18 12.71
C SER A 109 -4.39 17.04 13.28
N VAL A 110 -5.43 16.94 12.42
CA VAL A 110 -6.82 16.83 12.86
C VAL A 110 -7.01 15.53 13.67
N PRO A 111 -7.47 15.61 14.94
CA PRO A 111 -7.76 14.44 15.74
C PRO A 111 -9.00 13.71 15.22
N GLY A 112 -9.01 12.37 15.27
CA GLY A 112 -10.15 11.56 14.86
C GLY A 112 -9.73 10.27 14.15
N SER A 113 -10.60 9.77 13.28
CA SER A 113 -10.38 8.54 12.52
C SER A 113 -9.15 8.59 11.62
N ARG A 114 -8.57 7.43 11.35
CA ARG A 114 -7.33 7.26 10.60
C ARG A 114 -7.52 6.38 9.38
N ASN A 115 -7.03 6.85 8.24
CA ASN A 115 -6.81 6.07 7.03
C ASN A 115 -5.70 6.76 6.23
N ARG A 116 -4.45 6.49 6.62
CA ARG A 116 -3.30 7.20 6.07
C ARG A 116 -2.01 6.41 6.13
N LEU A 117 -1.12 6.69 5.19
CA LEU A 117 0.23 6.16 5.18
C LEU A 117 1.22 7.26 5.58
N LEU A 118 1.90 7.07 6.71
CA LEU A 118 3.04 7.86 7.12
C LEU A 118 4.28 7.31 6.42
N MET A 119 5.04 8.19 5.78
CA MET A 119 6.24 7.84 5.01
C MET A 119 7.44 8.58 5.58
N GLY A 120 8.08 7.95 6.56
CA GLY A 120 9.34 8.43 7.15
C GLY A 120 10.57 7.89 6.41
N GLU A 121 11.74 8.29 6.90
CA GLU A 121 13.02 7.71 6.48
C GLU A 121 13.19 6.33 7.12
N GLY A 122 12.81 5.27 6.39
CA GLY A 122 12.89 3.89 6.86
C GLY A 122 11.73 3.42 7.74
N ASP A 123 10.76 4.28 8.06
CA ASP A 123 9.60 3.90 8.88
C ASP A 123 8.30 4.29 8.19
N TRP A 124 7.78 3.38 7.36
CA TRP A 124 6.46 3.50 6.77
C TRP A 124 5.43 2.76 7.62
N VAL A 125 4.36 3.47 7.97
CA VAL A 125 3.28 2.98 8.83
C VAL A 125 1.95 3.30 8.19
N TYR A 126 1.13 2.28 7.95
CA TYR A 126 -0.25 2.45 7.51
C TYR A 126 -1.17 2.47 8.74
N GLU A 127 -1.67 3.66 9.09
CA GLU A 127 -2.63 3.85 10.17
C GLU A 127 -4.04 3.73 9.61
N ARG A 128 -4.80 2.75 10.11
CA ARG A 128 -6.19 2.54 9.72
C ARG A 128 -7.02 2.13 10.94
N ASP A 129 -8.09 2.88 11.18
CA ASP A 129 -9.13 2.47 12.12
C ASP A 129 -10.11 1.51 11.41
N VAL A 130 -10.51 0.45 12.12
CA VAL A 130 -11.42 -0.60 11.62
C VAL A 130 -12.86 -0.25 11.92
#